data_AF-A0A2J6TRD5-F1
#
_entry.id   AF-A0A2J6TRD5-F1
#
_cell.length_a   1.000
_cell.length_b   1.000
_cell.length_c   1.000
_cell.angle_alpha   90.00
_cell.angle_beta   90.00
_cell.angle_gamma   90.00
#
_symmetry.space_group_name_H-M   'P 1'
#
loop_
_entity.id
_entity.type
_entity.pdbx_description
1 polymer ?
#
loop_
_entity_poly.entity_id
_entity_poly.type
_entity_poly.pdbx_seq_one_letter_code
_entity_poly.pdbx_strand_id
1 'polypeptide(L)'
;MTKCPQLADPKGFIATYPSAPHDNNCWDIASTKTLSHDGGGDSNGIANMLKYTLTKYNADPKRVFVTGTSSGAMMTNVMCAVYPDLIAAGSGYSGVAAGCLAGSPGSSPTTTCADGINKTPSQWTSVVQPCIQRSTGVIRKCRCGTGRRIILSII
;
A
#
# COMPACT_ATOMS: atom_id res chain seq x y z
N MET A 1 4.46 -13.72 -11.11
CA MET A 1 4.78 -13.20 -9.77
C MET A 1 6.28 -13.21 -9.56
N THR A 2 6.79 -12.15 -8.96
CA THR A 2 8.20 -11.89 -8.67
C THR A 2 8.81 -13.03 -7.85
N LYS A 3 10.09 -13.37 -8.10
CA LYS A 3 10.85 -14.42 -7.37
C LYS A 3 11.18 -14.02 -5.91
N CYS A 4 10.30 -13.28 -5.24
CA CYS A 4 10.57 -12.66 -3.95
C CYS A 4 10.92 -13.66 -2.84
N PRO A 5 10.28 -14.83 -2.69
CA PRO A 5 10.71 -15.81 -1.69
C PRO A 5 12.15 -16.28 -1.92
N GLN A 6 12.52 -16.48 -3.18
CA GLN A 6 13.85 -16.97 -3.59
C GLN A 6 14.95 -15.90 -3.45
N LEU A 7 14.55 -14.62 -3.46
CA LEU A 7 15.46 -13.48 -3.36
C LEU A 7 15.57 -12.92 -1.93
N ALA A 8 14.65 -13.26 -1.03
CA ALA A 8 14.58 -12.72 0.32
C ALA A 8 15.90 -12.92 1.10
N ASP A 9 16.35 -14.17 1.22
CA ASP A 9 17.58 -14.48 1.94
C ASP A 9 18.84 -13.95 1.21
N PRO A 10 19.04 -14.17 -0.12
CA PRO A 10 20.22 -13.67 -0.82
C PRO A 10 20.32 -12.14 -0.87
N LYS A 11 19.20 -11.41 -0.80
CA LYS A 11 19.17 -9.94 -0.87
C LYS A 11 18.90 -9.28 0.49
N GLY A 12 18.75 -10.07 1.56
CA GLY A 12 18.64 -9.57 2.94
C GLY A 12 17.35 -8.80 3.23
N PHE A 13 16.22 -9.23 2.68
CA PHE A 13 14.90 -8.66 2.98
C PHE A 13 13.94 -9.69 3.54
N ILE A 14 12.95 -9.19 4.28
CA ILE A 14 11.83 -9.96 4.80
C ILE A 14 10.66 -9.72 3.85
N ALA A 15 10.13 -10.79 3.28
CA ALA A 15 8.93 -10.74 2.47
C ALA A 15 7.70 -11.07 3.33
N THR A 16 6.71 -10.19 3.34
CA THR A 16 5.41 -10.44 3.98
C THR A 16 4.33 -10.52 2.93
N TYR A 17 3.45 -11.52 3.04
CA TYR A 17 2.37 -11.79 2.09
C TYR A 17 1.04 -11.74 2.86
N PRO A 18 0.46 -10.54 3.04
CA PRO A 18 -0.90 -10.43 3.55
C PRO A 18 -1.88 -11.17 2.63
N SER A 19 -2.94 -11.73 3.21
CA SER A 19 -4.07 -12.28 2.45
C SER A 19 -5.29 -11.39 2.63
N ALA A 20 -5.94 -11.03 1.52
CA ALA A 20 -7.17 -10.25 1.56
C ALA A 20 -8.27 -11.04 2.29
N PRO A 21 -8.97 -10.44 3.28
CA PRO A 21 -9.97 -11.16 4.06
C PRO A 21 -11.37 -11.20 3.41
N HIS A 22 -11.53 -10.59 2.23
CA HIS A 22 -12.81 -10.32 1.59
C HIS A 22 -12.98 -10.99 0.21
N ASP A 23 -14.22 -10.89 -0.31
CA ASP A 23 -14.74 -11.52 -1.53
C ASP A 23 -13.71 -11.74 -2.66
N ASN A 24 -13.59 -13.00 -3.10
CA ASN A 24 -12.71 -13.42 -4.20
C ASN A 24 -11.23 -13.00 -4.08
N ASN A 25 -10.72 -12.84 -2.85
CA ASN A 25 -9.35 -12.40 -2.56
C ASN A 25 -9.01 -10.99 -3.08
N CYS A 26 -10.01 -10.09 -3.15
CA CYS A 26 -9.79 -8.69 -3.46
C CYS A 26 -9.69 -7.85 -2.18
N TRP A 27 -8.80 -6.86 -2.21
CA TRP A 27 -8.62 -5.88 -1.15
C TRP A 27 -9.73 -4.84 -1.14
N ASP A 28 -10.17 -4.43 0.05
CA ASP A 28 -10.98 -3.24 0.21
C ASP A 28 -10.15 -1.99 -0.11
N ILE A 29 -10.55 -1.27 -1.16
CA ILE A 29 -9.93 -0.01 -1.62
C ILE A 29 -10.97 1.10 -1.82
N ALA A 30 -12.22 0.88 -1.37
CA ALA A 30 -13.35 1.79 -1.57
C ALA A 30 -13.84 2.41 -0.26
N SER A 31 -13.78 1.67 0.85
CA SER A 31 -14.37 2.11 2.12
C SER A 31 -13.62 3.27 2.76
N THR A 32 -14.33 4.05 3.60
CA THR A 32 -13.67 5.07 4.42
C THR A 32 -12.67 4.45 5.40
N LYS A 33 -12.89 3.20 5.85
CA LYS A 33 -12.01 2.51 6.81
C LYS A 33 -10.65 2.20 6.20
N THR A 34 -10.60 1.75 4.95
CA THR A 34 -9.34 1.43 4.25
C THR A 34 -8.65 2.70 3.71
N LEU A 35 -9.42 3.73 3.35
CA LEU A 35 -8.90 5.00 2.81
C LEU A 35 -8.55 6.03 3.88
N SER A 36 -8.54 5.65 5.17
CA SER A 36 -8.17 6.52 6.29
C SER A 36 -7.04 5.91 7.09
N HIS A 37 -6.06 6.74 7.46
CA HIS A 37 -4.94 6.30 8.30
C HIS A 37 -5.48 5.82 9.65
N ASP A 38 -5.11 4.60 10.01
CA ASP A 38 -5.58 3.87 11.19
C ASP A 38 -7.13 3.78 11.28
N GLY A 39 -7.81 3.73 10.13
CA GLY A 39 -9.27 3.67 10.00
C GLY A 39 -9.90 2.28 10.21
N GLY A 40 -9.10 1.25 10.49
CA GLY A 40 -9.58 -0.10 10.77
C GLY A 40 -10.02 -0.92 9.56
N GLY A 41 -9.59 -0.56 8.34
CA GLY A 41 -9.79 -1.35 7.12
C GLY A 41 -8.59 -2.25 6.77
N ASP A 42 -8.62 -2.82 5.57
CA ASP A 42 -7.56 -3.71 5.07
C ASP A 42 -6.17 -3.08 5.08
N SER A 43 -6.07 -1.81 4.66
CA SER A 43 -4.82 -1.05 4.71
C SER A 43 -4.23 -0.97 6.13
N ASN A 44 -5.10 -0.85 7.15
CA ASN A 44 -4.70 -0.83 8.55
C ASN A 44 -4.19 -2.21 9.01
N GLY A 45 -4.82 -3.29 8.57
CA GLY A 45 -4.36 -4.65 8.82
C GLY A 45 -2.95 -4.88 8.27
N ILE A 46 -2.70 -4.47 7.02
CA ILE A 46 -1.37 -4.54 6.39
C ILE A 46 -0.38 -3.68 7.17
N ALA A 47 -0.73 -2.44 7.52
CA ALA A 47 0.14 -1.56 8.31
C ALA A 47 0.52 -2.18 9.65
N ASN A 48 -0.42 -2.83 10.35
CA ASN A 48 -0.16 -3.52 11.61
C ASN A 48 0.78 -4.71 11.43
N MET A 49 0.60 -5.50 10.37
CA MET A 49 1.50 -6.60 10.03
C MET A 49 2.94 -6.09 9.77
N LEU A 50 3.08 -4.98 9.03
CA LEU A 50 4.39 -4.37 8.77
C LEU A 50 5.04 -3.82 10.06
N LYS A 51 4.29 -3.11 10.89
CA LYS A 51 4.74 -2.62 12.21
C LYS A 51 5.19 -3.78 13.11
N TYR A 52 4.45 -4.89 13.11
CA TYR A 52 4.82 -6.12 13.81
C TYR A 52 6.14 -6.69 13.27
N THR A 53 6.28 -6.85 11.95
CA THR A 53 7.50 -7.39 11.32
C THR A 53 8.72 -6.51 11.61
N LEU A 54 8.56 -5.17 11.55
CA LEU A 54 9.62 -4.22 11.90
C LEU A 54 10.17 -4.49 13.30
N THR A 55 9.26 -4.65 14.26
CA THR A 55 9.58 -4.84 15.67
C THR A 55 10.16 -6.24 15.92
N LYS A 56 9.48 -7.27 15.41
CA LYS A 56 9.81 -8.68 15.65
C LYS A 56 11.18 -9.07 15.10
N TYR A 57 11.57 -8.50 13.96
CA TYR A 57 12.80 -8.85 13.25
C TYR A 57 13.84 -7.73 13.21
N ASN A 58 13.61 -6.64 13.95
CA ASN A 58 14.50 -5.47 14.01
C ASN A 58 14.88 -4.95 12.59
N ALA A 59 13.88 -4.92 11.69
CA ALA A 59 14.06 -4.45 10.33
C ALA A 59 14.13 -2.91 10.27
N ASP A 60 14.65 -2.38 9.17
CA ASP A 60 14.81 -0.93 9.02
C ASP A 60 13.47 -0.24 8.71
N PRO A 61 12.94 0.62 9.61
CA PRO A 61 11.69 1.34 9.36
C PRO A 61 11.80 2.34 8.20
N LYS A 62 13.00 2.68 7.74
CA LYS A 62 13.19 3.54 6.55
C LYS A 62 13.18 2.77 5.24
N ARG A 63 13.01 1.44 5.29
CA ARG A 63 13.04 0.54 4.12
C ARG A 63 11.89 -0.44 4.15
N VAL A 64 10.69 0.11 4.07
CA VAL A 64 9.47 -0.66 3.88
C VAL A 64 8.95 -0.38 2.48
N PHE A 65 8.84 -1.42 1.68
CA PHE A 65 8.40 -1.37 0.30
C PHE A 65 7.12 -2.19 0.14
N VAL A 66 6.22 -1.75 -0.73
CA VAL A 66 4.97 -2.44 -1.03
C VAL A 66 4.88 -2.69 -2.53
N THR A 67 4.41 -3.86 -2.93
CA THR A 67 4.18 -4.20 -4.33
C THR A 67 3.02 -5.16 -4.46
N GLY A 68 2.31 -5.10 -5.59
CA GLY A 68 1.16 -5.97 -5.83
C GLY A 68 0.68 -5.93 -7.27
N THR A 69 -0.22 -6.83 -7.63
CA THR A 69 -0.83 -6.93 -8.97
C THR A 69 -2.34 -6.84 -8.89
N SER A 70 -3.01 -6.23 -9.88
CA SER A 70 -4.48 -6.13 -9.91
C SER A 70 -5.02 -5.43 -8.64
N SER A 71 -5.94 -6.05 -7.89
CA SER A 71 -6.42 -5.52 -6.60
C SER A 71 -5.26 -5.23 -5.62
N GLY A 72 -4.19 -6.04 -5.62
CA GLY A 72 -3.00 -5.78 -4.82
C GLY A 72 -2.19 -4.56 -5.28
N ALA A 73 -2.24 -4.22 -6.58
CA ALA A 73 -1.68 -2.98 -7.09
C ALA A 73 -2.52 -1.76 -6.68
N MET A 74 -3.84 -1.90 -6.61
CA MET A 74 -4.73 -0.86 -6.06
C MET A 74 -4.41 -0.62 -4.58
N MET A 75 -4.27 -1.69 -3.80
CA MET A 75 -3.90 -1.60 -2.39
C MET A 75 -2.48 -1.06 -2.20
N THR A 76 -1.54 -1.36 -3.08
CA THR A 76 -0.20 -0.74 -3.07
C THR A 76 -0.30 0.79 -3.15
N ASN A 77 -1.14 1.32 -4.05
CA ASN A 77 -1.37 2.77 -4.16
C ASN A 77 -2.06 3.33 -2.91
N VAL A 78 -3.03 2.62 -2.32
CA VAL A 78 -3.68 2.99 -1.06
C VAL A 78 -2.66 3.05 0.07
N MET A 79 -1.78 2.07 0.22
CA MET A 79 -0.74 2.07 1.26
C MET A 79 0.21 3.26 1.12
N CYS A 80 0.61 3.62 -0.11
CA CYS A 80 1.44 4.82 -0.34
C CYS A 80 0.72 6.13 0.01
N ALA A 81 -0.61 6.21 -0.19
CA ALA A 81 -1.38 7.41 0.09
C ALA A 81 -1.80 7.53 1.56
N VAL A 82 -2.18 6.42 2.17
CA VAL A 82 -2.73 6.35 3.53
C VAL A 82 -1.64 6.21 4.58
N TYR A 83 -0.54 5.51 4.30
CA TYR A 83 0.58 5.27 5.22
C TYR A 83 1.93 5.81 4.70
N PRO A 84 2.02 7.08 4.28
CA PRO A 84 3.25 7.65 3.72
C PRO A 84 4.39 7.76 4.75
N ASP A 85 4.08 7.67 6.03
CA ASP A 85 5.04 7.65 7.14
C ASP A 85 5.72 6.29 7.32
N LEU A 86 5.06 5.22 6.88
CA LEU A 86 5.55 3.84 6.96
C LEU A 86 6.22 3.39 5.67
N ILE A 87 5.68 3.78 4.51
CA ILE A 87 6.09 3.25 3.20
C ILE A 87 7.15 4.14 2.54
N ALA A 88 8.31 3.56 2.26
CA ALA A 88 9.41 4.24 1.57
C ALA A 88 9.18 4.36 0.05
N ALA A 89 8.66 3.31 -0.58
CA ALA A 89 8.23 3.32 -1.97
C ALA A 89 7.26 2.17 -2.28
N GLY A 90 6.47 2.32 -3.34
CA GLY A 90 5.53 1.30 -3.82
C GLY A 90 5.65 1.05 -5.33
N SER A 91 5.33 -0.17 -5.76
CA SER A 91 5.28 -0.56 -7.18
C SER A 91 4.04 -1.42 -7.46
N GLY A 92 3.03 -0.84 -8.10
CA GLY A 92 1.82 -1.55 -8.50
C GLY A 92 1.83 -1.97 -9.97
N TYR A 93 1.34 -3.18 -10.26
CA TYR A 93 1.19 -3.71 -11.62
C TYR A 93 -0.30 -3.86 -11.97
N SER A 94 -0.79 -3.06 -12.92
CA SER A 94 -2.19 -3.10 -13.39
C SER A 94 -3.22 -2.79 -12.28
N GLY A 95 -3.02 -1.69 -11.55
CA GLY A 95 -3.97 -1.18 -10.56
C GLY A 95 -4.65 0.13 -11.00
N VAL A 96 -5.41 0.74 -10.10
CA VAL A 96 -6.01 2.07 -10.27
C VAL A 96 -5.47 3.02 -9.20
N ALA A 97 -5.65 4.33 -9.39
CA ALA A 97 -5.21 5.34 -8.43
C ALA A 97 -5.92 5.19 -7.07
N ALA A 98 -5.21 5.52 -5.99
CA ALA A 98 -5.78 5.54 -4.64
C ALA A 98 -6.98 6.48 -4.56
N GLY A 99 -8.06 6.05 -3.91
CA GLY A 99 -9.29 6.84 -3.78
C GLY A 99 -10.14 6.92 -5.07
N CYS A 100 -9.74 6.26 -6.17
CA CYS A 100 -10.55 6.26 -7.40
C CYS A 100 -11.93 5.64 -7.15
N LEU A 101 -11.99 4.56 -6.37
CA LEU A 101 -13.22 3.86 -5.99
C LEU A 101 -13.80 4.34 -4.65
N ALA A 102 -13.34 5.47 -4.10
CA ALA A 102 -13.81 5.97 -2.82
C ALA A 102 -15.34 6.11 -2.80
N GLY A 103 -16.00 5.49 -1.81
CA GLY A 103 -17.45 5.52 -1.66
C GLY A 103 -18.23 4.60 -2.61
N SER A 104 -17.55 3.79 -3.43
CA SER A 104 -18.22 2.78 -4.25
C SER A 104 -18.79 1.65 -3.39
N PRO A 105 -19.90 0.99 -3.79
CA PRO A 105 -20.48 -0.14 -3.06
C PRO A 105 -19.56 -1.36 -2.93
N GLY A 106 -18.52 -1.45 -3.76
CA GLY A 106 -17.54 -2.53 -3.73
C GLY A 106 -16.22 -2.11 -4.36
N SER A 107 -15.21 -2.97 -4.16
CA SER A 107 -13.84 -2.75 -4.62
C SER A 107 -13.54 -3.39 -5.98
N SER A 108 -14.54 -4.01 -6.60
CA SER A 108 -14.44 -4.53 -7.96
C SER A 108 -14.40 -3.38 -8.97
N PRO A 109 -13.48 -3.41 -9.95
CA PRO A 109 -13.37 -2.38 -10.97
C PRO A 109 -14.45 -2.57 -12.05
N THR A 110 -15.72 -2.36 -11.72
CA THR A 110 -16.84 -2.26 -12.69
C THR A 110 -17.12 -0.81 -13.09
N THR A 111 -16.15 0.07 -12.87
CA THR A 111 -16.31 1.52 -12.93
C THR A 111 -15.32 2.14 -13.91
N THR A 112 -15.55 3.42 -14.24
CA THR A 112 -14.65 4.29 -15.01
C THR A 112 -13.19 4.31 -14.53
N CYS A 113 -12.90 3.88 -13.28
CA CYS A 113 -11.53 3.74 -12.80
C CYS A 113 -10.72 2.70 -13.59
N ALA A 114 -11.39 1.63 -14.04
CA ALA A 114 -10.78 0.55 -14.81
C ALA A 114 -10.53 0.96 -16.27
N ASP A 115 -11.47 1.74 -16.83
CA ASP A 115 -11.45 2.19 -18.22
C ASP A 115 -10.45 3.34 -18.46
N GLY A 116 -9.89 3.89 -17.38
CA GLY A 116 -8.95 4.99 -17.40
C GLY A 116 -9.64 6.33 -17.21
N ILE A 117 -9.06 7.14 -16.31
CA ILE A 117 -9.55 8.50 -16.03
C ILE A 117 -8.43 9.50 -16.30
N ASN A 118 -8.71 10.46 -17.17
CA ASN A 118 -7.82 11.60 -17.40
C ASN A 118 -8.13 12.72 -16.40
N LYS A 119 -7.30 12.83 -15.36
CA LYS A 119 -7.28 13.98 -14.44
C LYS A 119 -5.92 14.66 -14.49
N THR A 120 -5.92 15.97 -14.28
CA THR A 120 -4.70 16.75 -14.07
C THR A 120 -4.01 16.36 -12.75
N PRO A 121 -2.71 16.67 -12.58
CA PRO A 121 -2.00 16.39 -11.31
C PRO A 121 -2.66 17.01 -10.08
N SER A 122 -3.22 18.22 -10.20
CA SER A 122 -3.93 18.89 -9.09
C SER A 122 -5.24 18.17 -8.75
N GLN A 123 -6.01 17.73 -9.75
CA GLN A 123 -7.21 16.94 -9.53
C GLN A 123 -6.91 15.58 -8.89
N TRP A 124 -5.84 14.91 -9.31
CA TRP A 124 -5.38 13.69 -8.64
C TRP A 124 -4.95 13.94 -7.20
N THR A 125 -4.25 15.05 -6.97
CA THR A 125 -3.89 15.49 -5.61
C THR A 125 -5.15 15.65 -4.75
N SER A 126 -6.18 16.33 -5.23
CA SER A 126 -7.45 16.49 -4.50
C SER A 126 -8.15 15.17 -4.17
N VAL A 127 -8.01 14.13 -4.99
CA VAL A 127 -8.58 12.79 -4.72
C VAL A 127 -7.85 12.11 -3.56
N VAL A 128 -6.53 12.22 -3.49
CA VAL A 128 -5.72 11.56 -2.44
C VAL A 128 -5.53 12.41 -1.18
N GLN A 129 -5.73 13.72 -1.26
CA GLN A 129 -5.58 14.64 -0.13
C GLN A 129 -6.39 14.22 1.10
N PRO A 130 -7.67 13.79 1.01
CA PRO A 130 -8.40 13.30 2.18
C PRO A 130 -7.77 12.07 2.84
N CYS A 131 -7.08 11.22 2.07
CA CYS A 131 -6.34 10.07 2.59
C CYS A 131 -5.09 10.54 3.35
N ILE A 132 -4.38 11.53 2.80
CA ILE A 132 -3.15 12.10 3.36
C ILE A 132 -3.43 12.99 4.57
N GLN A 133 -4.45 13.84 4.55
CA GLN A 133 -4.81 14.72 5.67
C GLN A 133 -5.23 13.95 6.91
N ARG A 134 -5.70 12.71 6.72
CA ARG A 134 -5.98 11.77 7.81
C ARG A 134 -4.71 11.06 8.31
N SER A 135 -3.63 11.04 7.52
CA SER A 135 -2.30 10.62 7.96
C SER A 135 -1.59 11.78 8.69
N THR A 136 -1.24 11.59 9.95
CA THR A 136 -0.62 12.63 10.79
C THR A 136 0.88 12.85 10.49
N GLY A 137 1.41 12.36 9.36
CA GLY A 137 2.84 12.11 9.15
C GLY A 137 3.52 12.88 8.00
N VAL A 138 4.75 13.33 8.25
CA VAL A 138 5.65 13.98 7.28
C VAL A 138 6.21 12.97 6.27
N ILE A 139 6.09 13.25 4.97
CA ILE A 139 6.73 12.49 3.89
C ILE A 139 8.25 12.64 4.00
N ARG A 140 8.99 11.56 4.27
CA ARG A 140 10.45 11.59 4.41
C ARG A 140 11.16 11.18 3.12
N LYS A 141 12.14 11.97 2.69
CA LYS A 141 13.08 11.61 1.61
C LYS A 141 13.84 10.33 1.94
N CYS A 142 13.86 9.37 1.01
CA CYS A 142 14.63 8.13 1.12
C CYS A 142 16.13 8.40 1.29
N ARG A 143 16.77 7.77 2.30
CA ARG A 143 18.23 7.64 2.41
C ARG A 143 18.58 6.17 2.61
N CYS A 144 19.51 5.67 1.80
CA CYS A 144 20.03 4.30 1.89
C CYS A 144 21.06 4.22 3.03
N GLY A 145 20.74 3.62 4.19
CA GLY A 145 21.70 3.34 5.28
C GLY A 145 22.17 1.88 5.37
N THR A 146 23.44 1.56 5.44
CA THR A 146 23.91 0.16 5.52
C THR A 146 23.58 -0.49 6.87
N GLY A 147 22.99 -1.70 6.89
CA GLY A 147 23.09 -2.63 8.04
C GLY A 147 21.82 -3.27 8.65
N ARG A 148 20.61 -3.08 8.11
CA ARG A 148 19.38 -3.72 8.66
C ARG A 148 18.51 -4.33 7.56
N ARG A 149 17.79 -5.42 7.87
CA ARG A 149 16.89 -6.10 6.94
C ARG A 149 15.81 -5.15 6.44
N ILE A 150 15.44 -5.30 5.18
CA ILE A 150 14.39 -4.53 4.49
C ILE A 150 13.05 -5.26 4.65
N ILE A 151 11.92 -4.56 4.63
CA ILE A 151 10.60 -5.20 4.49
C ILE A 151 10.06 -4.96 3.10
N LEU A 152 9.62 -6.04 2.44
CA LEU A 152 8.85 -6.02 1.21
C LEU A 152 7.49 -6.67 1.47
N SER A 153 6.41 -5.90 1.39
CA SER A 153 5.06 -6.42 1.40
C SER A 153 4.60 -6.74 -0.02
N ILE A 154 4.05 -7.93 -0.20
CA ILE A 154 3.54 -8.42 -1.48
C ILE A 154 2.05 -8.66 -1.33
N ILE A 155 1.28 -7.81 -1.99
CA ILE A 155 -0.17 -7.60 -1.79
C ILE A 155 -0.95 -8.13 -3.00
#